data_AF-K1TD70-F1
#
_entry.id   AF-K1TD70-F1
#
_cell.length_a   1.000
_cell.length_b   1.000
_cell.length_c   1.000
_cell.angle_alpha   90.00
_cell.angle_beta   90.00
_cell.angle_gamma   90.00
#
_symmetry.space_group_name_H-M   'P 1'
#
loop_
_entity.id
_entity.type
_entity.pdbx_description
1 polymer ?
#
loop_
_entity_poly.entity_id
_entity_poly.type
_entity_poly.pdbx_seq_one_letter_code
_entity_poly.pdbx_strand_id
1 'polypeptide(L)'
;MTFYEQELRKLFADGTVIGSPTFAGRACLGTLGKDLRVRVQFVTSGHADHYDAISITVLNRTDGVVDKLRLRLKDVLGVKQVPGNPNFRSGVLPYIWDDYGKVEWYAFRPSAADYTAMRGAVSEYLDVFRD
;
A
#
# COMPACT_ATOMS: atom_id res chain seq x y z
N MET A 1 -14.50 8.94 -5.08
CA MET A 1 -13.51 8.02 -4.49
C MET A 1 -12.15 8.29 -5.12
N THR A 2 -11.10 8.53 -4.34
CA THR A 2 -9.75 8.83 -4.88
C THR A 2 -9.12 7.60 -5.53
N PHE A 3 -8.07 7.78 -6.34
CA PHE A 3 -7.29 6.66 -6.88
C PHE A 3 -6.68 5.80 -5.76
N TYR A 4 -6.08 6.44 -4.75
CA TYR A 4 -5.49 5.76 -3.59
C TYR A 4 -6.51 4.90 -2.83
N GLU A 5 -7.74 5.41 -2.65
CA GLU A 5 -8.81 4.65 -2.02
C GLU A 5 -9.20 3.42 -2.83
N GLN A 6 -9.27 3.53 -4.17
CA GLN A 6 -9.53 2.39 -5.05
C GLN A 6 -8.46 1.31 -4.89
N GLU A 7 -7.19 1.70 -4.89
CA GLU A 7 -6.07 0.78 -4.74
C GLU A 7 -6.05 0.11 -3.35
N LEU A 8 -6.35 0.87 -2.28
CA LEU A 8 -6.47 0.32 -0.94
C LEU A 8 -7.66 -0.64 -0.81
N ARG A 9 -8.79 -0.36 -1.47
CA ARG A 9 -9.94 -1.26 -1.47
C ARG A 9 -9.63 -2.58 -2.17
N LYS A 10 -8.89 -2.56 -3.28
CA LYS A 10 -8.41 -3.80 -3.93
C LYS A 10 -7.56 -4.65 -2.99
N LEU A 11 -6.77 -4.00 -2.11
CA LEU A 11 -5.90 -4.68 -1.17
C LEU A 11 -6.64 -5.22 0.06
N PHE A 12 -7.60 -4.48 0.62
CA PHE A 12 -8.08 -4.74 1.98
C PHE A 12 -9.60 -4.76 2.17
N ALA A 13 -10.42 -4.52 1.14
CA ALA A 13 -11.87 -4.38 1.32
C ALA A 13 -12.59 -5.66 1.73
N ASP A 14 -12.01 -6.83 1.49
CA ASP A 14 -12.59 -8.12 1.89
C ASP A 14 -12.49 -8.40 3.41
N GLY A 15 -11.82 -7.53 4.17
CA GLY A 15 -11.74 -7.62 5.62
C GLY A 15 -10.82 -8.72 6.16
N THR A 16 -10.06 -9.38 5.29
CA THR A 16 -9.28 -10.57 5.66
C THR A 16 -7.89 -10.25 6.23
N VAL A 17 -7.31 -9.10 5.85
CA VAL A 17 -6.02 -8.61 6.41
C VAL A 17 -6.23 -7.50 7.45
N ILE A 18 -7.28 -6.70 7.26
CA ILE A 18 -7.65 -5.61 8.14
C ILE A 18 -9.13 -5.78 8.47
N GLY A 19 -9.46 -6.03 9.73
CA GLY A 19 -10.85 -6.24 10.15
C GLY A 19 -11.66 -4.95 10.06
N SER A 20 -12.93 -5.07 9.66
CA SER A 20 -13.87 -3.94 9.51
C SER A 20 -13.24 -2.71 8.83
N PRO A 21 -12.68 -2.86 7.61
CA PRO A 21 -11.87 -1.83 6.98
C PRO A 21 -12.72 -0.61 6.61
N THR A 22 -12.23 0.57 6.96
CA THR A 22 -12.78 1.87 6.60
C THR A 22 -11.77 2.64 5.78
N PHE A 23 -12.24 3.32 4.74
CA PHE A 23 -11.38 4.03 3.80
C PHE A 23 -11.68 5.52 3.84
N ALA A 24 -10.64 6.33 4.01
CA ALA A 24 -10.75 7.79 4.11
C ALA A 24 -9.59 8.44 3.34
N GLY A 25 -9.89 8.96 2.16
CA GLY A 25 -8.92 9.66 1.32
C GLY A 25 -7.79 8.74 0.83
N ARG A 26 -6.64 8.76 1.52
CA ARG A 26 -5.45 7.95 1.21
C ARG A 26 -5.16 6.86 2.26
N ALA A 27 -6.07 6.65 3.19
CA ALA A 27 -5.87 5.72 4.29
C ALA A 27 -6.93 4.62 4.30
N CYS A 28 -6.47 3.40 4.59
CA CYS A 28 -7.30 2.31 5.07
C CYS A 28 -7.07 2.18 6.57
N LEU A 29 -8.13 2.16 7.36
CA LEU A 29 -8.08 1.94 8.80
C LEU A 29 -8.96 0.75 9.17
N GLY A 30 -8.60 0.03 10.22
CA GLY A 30 -9.46 -1.04 10.73
C GLY A 30 -8.91 -1.69 11.98
N THR A 31 -9.52 -2.81 12.37
CA THR A 31 -9.14 -3.60 13.54
C THR A 31 -8.05 -4.60 13.19
N LEU A 32 -7.17 -4.87 14.15
CA LEU A 32 -6.10 -5.89 14.03
C LEU A 32 -6.24 -7.02 15.07
N GLY A 33 -7.18 -6.91 16.01
CA GLY A 33 -7.35 -7.82 17.15
C GLY A 33 -7.32 -7.05 18.46
N LYS A 34 -8.02 -7.54 19.49
CA LYS A 34 -8.17 -6.87 20.80
C LYS A 34 -8.41 -5.35 20.64
N ASP A 35 -7.57 -4.53 21.27
CA ASP A 35 -7.61 -3.07 21.23
C ASP A 35 -6.73 -2.45 20.14
N LEU A 36 -6.10 -3.28 19.30
CA LEU A 36 -5.25 -2.81 18.22
C LEU A 36 -6.06 -2.40 16.99
N ARG A 37 -5.59 -1.32 16.39
CA ARG A 37 -6.04 -0.76 15.13
C ARG A 37 -4.85 -0.64 14.19
N VAL A 38 -5.12 -0.62 12.90
CA VAL A 38 -4.12 -0.41 11.88
C VAL A 38 -4.51 0.77 11.00
N ARG A 39 -3.52 1.54 10.56
CA ARG A 39 -3.64 2.51 9.48
C ARG A 39 -2.64 2.15 8.37
N VAL A 40 -3.13 1.95 7.16
CA VAL A 40 -2.32 1.70 5.96
C VAL A 40 -2.49 2.82 4.95
N GLN A 41 -1.39 3.34 4.41
CA GLN A 41 -1.38 4.45 3.45
C GLN A 41 -0.31 4.24 2.38
N PHE A 42 -0.60 4.65 1.15
CA PHE A 42 0.45 4.94 0.18
C PHE A 42 1.17 6.23 0.59
N VAL A 43 2.50 6.22 0.60
CA VAL A 43 3.33 7.36 0.98
C VAL A 43 4.52 7.50 0.03
N THR A 44 5.09 8.70 -0.02
CA THR A 44 6.31 8.97 -0.77
C THR A 44 7.55 8.72 0.11
N SER A 45 8.70 8.48 -0.53
CA SER A 45 9.99 8.28 0.16
C SER A 45 11.07 9.29 -0.20
N GLY A 46 10.72 10.40 -0.86
CA GLY A 46 11.65 11.49 -1.18
C GLY A 46 11.25 12.38 -2.36
N HIS A 47 10.30 11.93 -3.19
CA HIS A 47 9.75 12.70 -4.31
C HIS A 47 8.26 12.95 -4.03
N ALA A 48 7.84 14.21 -4.00
CA ALA A 48 6.57 14.64 -3.39
C ALA A 48 5.30 14.04 -4.03
N ASP A 49 5.41 13.64 -5.29
CA ASP A 49 4.36 13.12 -6.16
C ASP A 49 4.55 11.64 -6.53
N HIS A 50 5.62 10.99 -6.08
CA HIS A 50 5.89 9.57 -6.35
C HIS A 50 5.62 8.72 -5.10
N TYR A 51 4.44 8.12 -5.03
CA TYR A 51 4.02 7.25 -3.93
C TYR A 51 4.56 5.85 -4.16
N ASP A 52 5.75 5.59 -3.63
CA ASP A 52 6.56 4.40 -3.89
C ASP A 52 6.67 3.47 -2.66
N ALA A 53 5.89 3.73 -1.61
CA ALA A 53 5.89 2.94 -0.39
C ALA A 53 4.50 2.82 0.23
N ILE A 54 4.31 1.76 1.02
CA ILE A 54 3.17 1.56 1.91
C ILE A 54 3.65 1.81 3.34
N SER A 55 3.04 2.78 4.02
CA SER A 55 3.19 2.98 5.46
C SER A 55 2.12 2.19 6.19
N ILE A 56 2.53 1.39 7.16
CA ILE A 56 1.67 0.61 8.04
C ILE A 56 1.94 1.07 9.46
N THR A 57 0.91 1.55 10.16
CA THR A 57 1.01 1.95 11.56
C THR A 57 0.06 1.12 12.39
N VAL A 58 0.59 0.41 13.39
CA VAL A 58 -0.20 -0.30 14.41
C VAL A 58 -0.42 0.65 15.58
N LEU A 59 -1.66 0.72 16.06
CA LEU A 59 -2.14 1.68 17.03
C LEU A 59 -2.90 0.95 18.13
N ASN A 60 -2.66 1.32 19.38
CA ASN A 60 -3.59 1.06 20.48
C ASN A 60 -4.49 2.30 20.64
N ARG A 61 -5.80 2.08 20.85
CA ARG A 61 -6.76 3.17 21.01
C ARG A 61 -6.47 4.09 22.20
N THR A 62 -5.90 3.58 23.28
CA THR A 62 -5.55 4.36 24.49
C THR A 62 -4.11 4.86 24.45
N ASP A 63 -3.19 4.01 24.02
CA ASP A 63 -1.76 4.25 24.23
C ASP A 63 -1.04 4.84 23.00
N GLY A 64 -1.74 4.95 21.86
CA GLY A 64 -1.22 5.56 20.63
C GLY A 64 -0.47 4.58 19.75
N VAL A 65 0.62 5.01 19.12
CA VAL A 65 1.39 4.20 18.16
C VAL A 65 2.13 3.10 18.89
N VAL A 66 1.89 1.84 18.48
CA VAL A 66 2.61 0.66 18.96
C VAL A 66 3.85 0.44 18.11
N ASP A 67 3.68 0.40 16.79
CA ASP A 67 4.80 0.26 15.85
C ASP A 67 4.46 0.82 14.46
N LYS A 68 5.49 1.07 13.65
CA LYS A 68 5.36 1.56 12.29
C LYS A 68 6.38 0.96 11.34
N LEU A 69 5.89 0.37 10.25
CA LEU A 69 6.70 -0.11 9.14
C LEU A 69 6.46 0.72 7.87
N ARG A 70 7.51 0.92 7.09
CA ARG A 70 7.44 1.45 5.73
C ARG A 70 7.98 0.41 4.75
N LEU A 71 7.09 -0.19 3.96
CA LEU A 71 7.43 -1.14 2.90
C LEU A 71 7.62 -0.39 1.58
N ARG A 72 8.79 -0.49 0.94
CA ARG A 72 8.97 0.06 -0.42
C ARG A 72 8.34 -0.89 -1.43
N LEU A 73 7.61 -0.35 -2.40
CA LEU A 73 6.97 -1.15 -3.43
C LEU A 73 7.98 -1.93 -4.28
N LYS A 74 9.18 -1.36 -4.50
CA LYS A 74 10.27 -2.06 -5.21
C LYS A 74 10.75 -3.32 -4.49
N ASP A 75 10.69 -3.36 -3.16
CA ASP A 75 11.17 -4.49 -2.37
C ASP A 75 10.14 -5.64 -2.40
N VAL A 76 8.86 -5.33 -2.65
CA VAL A 76 7.76 -6.30 -2.72
C VAL A 76 7.49 -6.77 -4.16
N LEU A 77 7.50 -5.84 -5.11
CA LEU A 77 7.09 -6.08 -6.50
C LEU A 77 8.27 -6.24 -7.47
N GLY A 78 9.47 -5.90 -7.02
CA GLY A 78 10.65 -5.81 -7.87
C GLY A 78 10.52 -4.73 -8.95
N VAL A 79 11.39 -4.83 -9.96
CA VAL A 79 11.34 -3.98 -11.16
C VAL A 79 10.28 -4.51 -12.12
N LYS A 80 9.39 -3.63 -12.59
CA LYS A 80 8.28 -4.00 -13.49
C LYS A 80 8.68 -3.82 -14.95
N GLN A 81 8.49 -4.86 -15.76
CA GLN A 81 8.71 -4.78 -17.19
C GLN A 81 7.55 -4.03 -17.88
N VAL A 82 7.88 -3.25 -18.92
CA VAL A 82 6.90 -2.50 -19.71
C VAL A 82 7.02 -2.91 -21.18
N PRO A 83 6.36 -4.01 -21.59
CA PRO A 83 6.48 -4.54 -22.94
C PRO A 83 6.11 -3.51 -24.00
N GLY A 84 6.90 -3.44 -25.08
CA GLY A 84 6.66 -2.53 -26.19
C GLY A 84 7.05 -1.07 -25.95
N ASN A 85 7.60 -0.73 -24.78
CA ASN A 85 8.09 0.63 -24.51
C ASN A 85 9.62 0.71 -24.58
N PRO A 86 10.21 1.36 -25.60
CA PRO A 86 11.66 1.44 -25.78
C PRO A 86 12.38 2.28 -24.73
N ASN A 87 11.67 3.09 -23.93
CA ASN A 87 12.24 3.91 -22.87
C ASN A 87 12.45 3.12 -21.57
N PHE A 88 11.78 1.98 -21.40
CA PHE A 88 11.83 1.16 -20.18
C PHE A 88 12.42 -0.22 -20.44
N ARG A 89 13.54 -0.28 -21.18
CA ARG A 89 14.21 -1.56 -21.52
C ARG A 89 14.66 -2.34 -20.29
N SER A 90 15.04 -1.65 -19.22
CA SER A 90 15.42 -2.25 -17.94
C SER A 90 14.24 -2.39 -16.99
N GLY A 91 13.02 -2.08 -17.43
CA GLY A 91 11.83 -1.94 -16.60
C GLY A 91 11.79 -0.62 -15.82
N VAL A 92 10.81 -0.53 -14.92
CA VAL A 92 10.50 0.66 -14.12
C VAL A 92 10.30 0.27 -12.65
N LEU A 93 10.71 1.16 -11.73
CA LEU A 93 10.39 1.00 -10.32
C LEU A 93 8.89 1.30 -10.09
N PRO A 94 8.18 0.49 -9.30
CA PRO A 94 6.74 0.66 -9.11
C PRO A 94 6.45 1.83 -8.17
N TYR A 95 5.60 2.75 -8.62
CA TYR A 95 5.01 3.81 -7.81
C TYR A 95 3.71 4.31 -8.44
N ILE A 96 2.89 4.95 -7.60
CA ILE A 96 1.74 5.75 -8.05
C ILE A 96 2.25 7.18 -8.25
N TRP A 97 2.02 7.75 -9.43
CA TRP A 97 2.40 9.12 -9.75
C TRP A 97 1.18 10.03 -9.67
N ASP A 98 1.34 11.17 -9.00
CA ASP A 98 0.38 12.28 -8.99
C ASP A 98 0.84 13.39 -9.95
N ASP A 99 0.54 13.24 -11.23
CA ASP A 99 0.90 14.23 -12.26
C ASP A 99 -0.14 15.36 -12.27
N TYR A 100 0.07 16.35 -11.40
CA TYR A 100 -0.82 17.52 -11.23
C TYR A 100 -2.31 17.14 -11.05
N GLY A 101 -2.58 16.12 -10.22
CA GLY A 101 -3.94 15.61 -9.97
C GLY A 101 -4.36 14.45 -10.86
N LYS A 102 -3.59 14.11 -11.90
CA LYS A 102 -3.77 12.87 -12.65
C LYS A 102 -3.01 11.74 -11.94
N VAL A 103 -3.73 11.04 -11.07
CA VAL A 103 -3.15 9.97 -10.24
C VAL A 103 -3.30 8.61 -10.91
N GLU A 104 -2.19 7.94 -11.19
CA GLU A 104 -2.18 6.57 -11.74
C GLU A 104 -0.89 5.79 -11.42
N TRP A 105 -0.89 4.49 -11.67
CA TRP A 105 0.35 3.70 -11.65
C TRP A 105 1.26 4.12 -12.80
N TYR A 106 2.54 4.42 -12.48
CA TYR A 106 3.46 4.91 -13.49
C TYR A 106 3.94 3.79 -14.42
N ALA A 107 3.65 3.93 -15.73
CA ALA A 107 4.14 3.08 -16.82
C ALA A 107 3.75 1.59 -16.82
N PHE A 108 3.14 1.06 -15.76
CA PHE A 108 2.63 -0.30 -15.69
C PHE A 108 1.27 -0.35 -14.98
N ARG A 109 0.57 -1.48 -15.08
CA ARG A 109 -0.64 -1.76 -14.30
C ARG A 109 -0.37 -2.98 -13.40
N PRO A 110 -0.57 -2.89 -12.07
CA PRO A 110 -0.43 -4.05 -11.21
C PRO A 110 -1.39 -5.18 -11.63
N SER A 111 -0.84 -6.38 -11.71
CA SER A 111 -1.59 -7.60 -11.92
C SER A 111 -2.24 -8.09 -10.63
N ALA A 112 -3.10 -9.10 -10.71
CA ALA A 112 -3.63 -9.77 -9.52
C ALA A 112 -2.51 -10.30 -8.61
N ALA A 113 -1.43 -10.85 -9.19
CA ALA A 113 -0.28 -11.34 -8.44
C ALA A 113 0.46 -10.22 -7.70
N ASP A 114 0.53 -9.02 -8.28
CA ASP A 114 1.12 -7.85 -7.61
C ASP A 114 0.29 -7.40 -6.40
N TYR A 115 -1.04 -7.39 -6.53
CA TYR A 115 -1.91 -7.13 -5.38
C TYR A 115 -1.79 -8.21 -4.30
N THR A 116 -1.71 -9.48 -4.69
CA THR A 116 -1.46 -10.59 -3.74
C THR A 116 -0.13 -10.40 -3.01
N ALA A 117 0.95 -10.03 -3.70
CA ALA A 117 2.25 -9.80 -3.09
C ALA A 117 2.23 -8.62 -2.10
N MET A 118 1.68 -7.47 -2.50
CA MET A 118 1.51 -6.31 -1.61
C MET A 118 0.69 -6.65 -0.38
N ARG A 119 -0.43 -7.34 -0.58
CA ARG A 119 -1.31 -7.78 0.51
C ARG A 119 -0.60 -8.75 1.45
N GLY A 120 0.15 -9.71 0.90
CA GLY A 120 0.93 -10.69 1.65
C GLY A 120 1.96 -10.03 2.54
N ALA A 121 2.78 -9.12 1.98
CA ALA A 121 3.81 -8.40 2.73
C ALA A 121 3.22 -7.55 3.87
N VAL A 122 2.07 -6.92 3.65
CA VAL A 122 1.35 -6.18 4.70
C VAL A 122 0.81 -7.14 5.76
N SER A 123 0.22 -8.27 5.37
CA SER A 123 -0.30 -9.27 6.30
C SER A 123 0.80 -9.85 7.18
N GLU A 124 1.92 -10.25 6.59
CA GLU A 124 3.05 -10.85 7.32
C GLU A 124 3.56 -9.95 8.45
N TYR A 125 3.70 -8.65 8.18
CA TYR A 125 4.04 -7.69 9.22
C TYR A 125 2.95 -7.55 10.29
N LEU A 126 1.68 -7.51 9.88
CA LEU A 126 0.55 -7.36 10.80
C LEU A 126 0.33 -8.61 11.67
N ASP A 127 0.66 -9.80 11.17
CA ASP A 127 0.50 -11.07 11.87
C ASP A 127 1.36 -11.14 13.14
N VAL A 128 2.47 -10.41 13.21
CA VAL A 128 3.32 -10.30 14.43
C VAL A 128 2.56 -9.66 15.61
N PHE A 129 1.51 -8.89 15.33
CA PHE A 129 0.68 -8.21 16.34
C PHE A 129 -0.68 -8.88 16.55
N ARG A 130 -1.00 -9.93 15.77
CA ARG A 130 -2.21 -10.72 15.97
C ARG A 130 -1.94 -11.77 17.02
N ASP A 131 -2.90 -11.96 17.93
CA ASP A 131 -2.89 -13.04 18.90
C ASP A 131 -3.40 -14.35 18.32
#